data_AF-A0A384I3G9-F1
#
_entry.id   AF-A0A384I3G9-F1
#
_cell.length_a   1.000
_cell.length_b   1.000
_cell.length_c   1.000
_cell.angle_alpha   90.00
_cell.angle_beta   90.00
_cell.angle_gamma   90.00
#
_symmetry.space_group_name_H-M   'P 1'
#
loop_
_entity.id
_entity.type
_entity.pdbx_description
1 polymer ?
#
loop_
_entity_poly.entity_id
_entity_poly.type
_entity_poly.pdbx_seq_one_letter_code
_entity_poly.pdbx_strand_id
1 'polypeptide(L)'
;MLIAADITAVVHQEINALLAEAERATHPTLTGAEFLHELGLNSLLLARLVIQLEMELGVDPFEEEYVISDVRTVGALSDAYVRTVEQLAATAV
;
A
#
# COMPACT_ATOMS: atom_id res chain seq x y z
N MET A 1 16.99 7.67 4.20
CA MET A 1 16.58 6.67 3.20
C MET A 1 15.54 5.81 3.87
N LEU A 2 14.28 5.91 3.45
CA LEU A 2 13.28 4.90 3.80
C LEU A 2 13.75 3.58 3.17
N ILE A 3 13.86 2.52 3.97
CA ILE A 3 14.18 1.18 3.47
C ILE A 3 12.88 0.41 3.24
N ALA A 4 12.90 -0.63 2.39
CA ALA A 4 11.69 -1.38 2.00
C ALA A 4 10.84 -1.84 3.18
N ALA A 5 11.47 -2.22 4.30
CA ALA A 5 10.79 -2.59 5.54
C ALA A 5 9.95 -1.46 6.15
N ASP A 6 10.39 -0.19 6.01
CA ASP A 6 9.64 0.97 6.48
C ASP A 6 8.40 1.21 5.60
N ILE A 7 8.52 1.01 4.28
CA ILE A 7 7.40 1.15 3.33
C ILE A 7 6.32 0.11 3.65
N THR A 8 6.68 -1.16 3.81
CA THR A 8 5.73 -2.21 4.19
C THR A 8 5.05 -1.90 5.53
N ALA A 9 5.81 -1.40 6.52
CA ALA A 9 5.25 -1.02 7.81
C ALA A 9 4.24 0.14 7.69
N VAL A 10 4.54 1.17 6.90
CA VAL A 10 3.62 2.29 6.61
C VAL A 10 2.36 1.78 5.91
N VAL A 11 2.49 0.93 4.88
CA VAL A 11 1.34 0.35 4.18
C VAL A 11 0.45 -0.44 5.14
N HIS A 12 1.02 -1.28 6.00
CA HIS A 12 0.26 -2.04 6.99
C HIS A 12 -0.42 -1.14 8.04
N GLN A 13 0.24 -0.05 8.44
CA GLN A 13 -0.32 0.92 9.37
C GLN A 13 -1.52 1.64 8.76
N GLU A 14 -1.40 2.15 7.54
CA GLU A 14 -2.48 2.89 6.87
C GLU A 14 -3.68 1.97 6.54
N ILE A 15 -3.44 0.71 6.18
CA ILE A 15 -4.50 -0.28 6.04
C ILE A 15 -5.26 -0.44 7.35
N ASN A 16 -4.55 -0.65 8.47
CA ASN A 16 -5.20 -0.81 9.77
C ASN A 16 -5.91 0.47 10.24
N ALA A 17 -5.36 1.64 9.93
CA ALA A 17 -6.01 2.92 10.23
C ALA A 17 -7.34 3.06 9.48
N LEU A 18 -7.38 2.75 8.17
CA LEU A 18 -8.60 2.78 7.37
C LEU A 18 -9.63 1.73 7.80
N LEU A 19 -9.18 0.53 8.18
CA LEU A 19 -10.07 -0.50 8.72
C LEU A 19 -10.69 -0.07 10.05
N ALA A 20 -9.88 0.52 10.95
CA ALA A 20 -10.37 1.06 12.22
C ALA A 20 -11.39 2.19 12.01
N GLU A 21 -11.12 3.11 11.07
CA GLU A 21 -12.03 4.20 10.72
C GLU A 21 -13.35 3.67 10.13
N ALA A 22 -13.29 2.59 9.36
CA ALA A 22 -14.46 1.93 8.78
C ALA A 22 -15.20 1.01 9.77
N GLU A 23 -14.88 1.05 11.06
CA GLU A 23 -15.42 0.16 12.11
C GLU A 23 -15.26 -1.34 11.76
N ARG A 24 -14.20 -1.69 11.03
CA ARG A 24 -13.86 -3.06 10.65
C ARG A 24 -12.82 -3.67 11.58
N ALA A 25 -12.72 -5.00 11.55
CA ALA A 25 -11.68 -5.71 12.25
C ALA A 25 -10.30 -5.29 11.71
N THR A 26 -9.44 -4.79 12.59
CA THR A 26 -8.05 -4.54 12.27
C THR A 26 -7.25 -5.83 12.36
N HIS A 27 -6.17 -5.88 11.58
CA HIS A 27 -5.29 -7.02 11.48
C HIS A 27 -3.89 -6.58 11.92
N PRO A 28 -3.54 -6.73 13.22
CA PRO A 28 -2.26 -6.27 13.74
C PRO A 28 -1.06 -7.05 13.18
N THR A 29 -1.31 -8.20 12.56
CA THR A 29 -0.29 -9.05 11.90
C THR A 29 -0.71 -9.29 10.45
N LEU A 30 -0.51 -8.29 9.60
CA LEU A 30 -0.57 -8.45 8.14
C LEU A 30 0.74 -9.08 7.67
N THR A 31 0.63 -10.22 6.99
CA THR A 31 1.79 -10.94 6.43
C THR A 31 2.08 -10.55 4.98
N GLY A 32 1.13 -9.89 4.32
CA GLY A 32 1.19 -9.56 2.89
C GLY A 32 0.49 -10.59 2.00
N ALA A 33 0.20 -11.78 2.51
CA ALA A 33 -0.51 -12.81 1.77
C ALA A 33 -2.03 -12.58 1.75
N GLU A 34 -2.55 -11.71 2.63
CA GLU A 34 -3.96 -11.44 2.77
C GLU A 34 -4.51 -10.69 1.55
N PHE A 35 -5.67 -11.12 1.08
CA PHE A 35 -6.38 -10.45 -0.01
C PHE A 35 -7.04 -9.17 0.51
N LEU A 36 -6.86 -8.06 -0.22
CA LEU A 36 -7.43 -6.76 0.12
C LEU A 36 -8.95 -6.83 0.24
N HIS A 37 -9.60 -7.59 -0.65
CA HIS A 37 -11.06 -7.77 -0.60
C HIS A 37 -11.52 -8.57 0.63
N GLU A 38 -10.72 -9.51 1.15
CA GLU A 38 -11.05 -10.31 2.34
C GLU A 38 -10.95 -9.46 3.61
N LEU A 39 -10.03 -8.49 3.61
CA LEU A 39 -9.91 -7.48 4.66
C LEU A 39 -11.05 -6.44 4.62
N GLY A 40 -11.90 -6.48 3.59
CA GLY A 40 -12.99 -5.52 3.41
C GLY A 40 -12.56 -4.18 2.81
N LEU A 41 -11.37 -4.13 2.19
CA LEU A 41 -10.93 -3.00 1.37
C LEU A 41 -11.62 -3.08 0.02
N ASN A 42 -12.70 -2.34 -0.13
CA ASN A 42 -13.38 -2.14 -1.40
C ASN A 42 -12.61 -1.12 -2.27
N SER A 43 -13.00 -0.97 -3.55
CA SER A 43 -12.34 -0.04 -4.48
C SER A 43 -12.25 1.40 -3.96
N LEU A 44 -13.22 1.86 -3.16
CA LEU A 44 -13.22 3.20 -2.59
C LEU A 44 -12.18 3.35 -1.47
N LEU A 45 -12.14 2.38 -0.54
CA LEU A 45 -11.13 2.36 0.52
C LEU A 45 -9.74 2.15 -0.04
N LEU A 46 -9.61 1.35 -1.09
CA LEU A 46 -8.34 1.16 -1.80
C LEU A 46 -7.87 2.45 -2.46
N ALA A 47 -8.74 3.16 -3.19
CA ALA A 47 -8.39 4.45 -3.77
C ALA A 47 -7.98 5.47 -2.69
N ARG A 48 -8.70 5.50 -1.56
CA ARG A 48 -8.34 6.35 -0.42
C ARG A 48 -6.99 5.98 0.18
N LEU A 49 -6.71 4.68 0.34
CA LEU A 49 -5.42 4.17 0.81
C LEU A 49 -4.28 4.63 -0.10
N VAL A 50 -4.46 4.50 -1.42
CA VAL A 50 -3.45 4.92 -2.39
C VAL A 50 -3.12 6.40 -2.27
N ILE A 51 -4.14 7.26 -2.21
CA ILE A 51 -3.98 8.71 -2.03
C ILE A 51 -3.22 9.01 -0.73
N GLN A 52 -3.54 8.28 0.34
CA GLN A 52 -2.92 8.52 1.64
C GLN A 52 -1.45 8.06 1.67
N LEU A 53 -1.15 6.92 1.05
CA LEU A 53 0.22 6.44 0.87
C LEU A 53 1.03 7.34 -0.05
N GLU A 54 0.43 7.91 -1.09
CA GLU A 54 1.08 8.92 -1.94
C GLU A 54 1.48 10.15 -1.13
N MET A 55 0.61 10.64 -0.25
CA MET A 55 0.94 11.78 0.62
C MET A 55 2.07 11.46 1.61
N GLU A 56 2.10 10.24 2.16
CA GLU A 56 3.11 9.82 3.15
C GLU A 56 4.46 9.46 2.52
N LEU A 57 4.44 8.73 1.40
CA LEU A 57 5.63 8.22 0.73
C LEU A 57 6.13 9.15 -0.39
N GLY A 58 5.28 10.07 -0.85
CA GLY A 58 5.58 11.00 -1.94
C GLY A 58 5.61 10.36 -3.33
N VAL A 59 5.06 9.14 -3.49
CA VAL A 59 5.10 8.38 -4.74
C VAL A 59 3.77 7.66 -4.98
N ASP A 60 3.37 7.53 -6.25
CA ASP A 60 2.24 6.71 -6.66
C ASP A 60 2.69 5.66 -7.70
N PRO A 61 2.70 4.35 -7.38
CA PRO A 61 3.00 3.30 -8.34
C PRO A 61 1.94 3.16 -9.45
N PHE A 62 0.72 3.67 -9.25
CA PHE A 62 -0.43 3.40 -10.12
C PHE A 62 -0.64 4.41 -11.26
N GLU A 63 0.13 5.50 -11.30
CA GLU A 63 0.02 6.51 -12.38
C GLU A 63 0.60 6.01 -13.72
N GLU A 64 1.63 5.17 -13.71
CA GLU A 64 2.36 4.78 -14.93
C GLU A 64 2.36 3.26 -15.23
N GLU A 65 2.90 2.44 -14.32
CA GLU A 65 3.21 1.02 -14.60
C GLU A 65 2.23 0.03 -13.96
N TYR A 66 1.63 0.37 -12.81
CA TYR A 66 0.77 -0.58 -12.09
C TYR A 66 -0.71 -0.29 -12.30
N VAL A 67 -1.47 -1.34 -12.60
CA VAL A 67 -2.94 -1.26 -12.58
C VAL A 67 -3.42 -1.62 -11.19
N ILE A 68 -4.12 -0.69 -10.53
CA ILE A 68 -4.66 -0.90 -9.18
C ILE A 68 -5.55 -2.15 -9.06
N SER A 69 -6.20 -2.57 -10.14
CA SER A 69 -7.03 -3.79 -10.18
C SER A 69 -6.23 -5.10 -10.18
N ASP A 70 -4.94 -5.05 -10.54
CA ASP A 70 -4.05 -6.21 -10.51
C ASP A 70 -3.46 -6.43 -9.11
N VAL A 71 -3.52 -5.43 -8.25
CA VAL A 71 -3.12 -5.54 -6.85
C VAL A 71 -4.26 -6.13 -6.03
N ARG A 72 -4.11 -7.42 -5.71
CA ARG A 72 -5.12 -8.19 -4.98
C ARG A 72 -4.75 -8.47 -3.53
N THR A 73 -3.47 -8.42 -3.18
CA THR A 73 -2.96 -8.73 -1.84
C THR A 73 -2.22 -7.54 -1.25
N VAL A 74 -2.12 -7.51 0.08
CA VAL A 74 -1.36 -6.48 0.81
C VAL A 74 0.11 -6.47 0.38
N GLY A 75 0.71 -7.66 0.19
CA GLY A 75 2.10 -7.78 -0.24
C GLY A 75 2.32 -7.25 -1.65
N ALA A 76 1.39 -7.51 -2.57
CA ALA A 76 1.47 -6.95 -3.92
C ALA A 76 1.38 -5.41 -3.91
N LEU A 77 0.60 -4.84 -2.99
CA LEU A 77 0.53 -3.39 -2.79
C LEU A 77 1.86 -2.85 -2.26
N SER A 78 2.39 -3.45 -1.19
CA SER A 78 3.68 -3.05 -0.62
C SER A 78 4.81 -3.16 -1.63
N ASP A 79 4.88 -4.25 -2.38
CA ASP A 79 5.91 -4.49 -3.40
C ASP A 79 5.86 -3.44 -4.51
N ALA A 80 4.67 -3.00 -4.93
CA ALA A 80 4.52 -1.95 -5.93
C ALA A 80 5.15 -0.63 -5.43
N TYR A 81 4.82 -0.21 -4.21
CA TYR A 81 5.42 0.99 -3.61
C TYR A 81 6.94 0.86 -3.42
N VAL A 82 7.41 -0.28 -2.91
CA VAL A 82 8.85 -0.53 -2.73
C VAL A 82 9.58 -0.40 -4.06
N ARG A 83 9.09 -1.05 -5.13
CA ARG A 83 9.71 -0.99 -6.45
C ARG A 83 9.72 0.42 -7.01
N THR A 84 8.62 1.17 -6.90
CA THR A 84 8.56 2.55 -7.39
C THR A 84 9.57 3.44 -6.67
N VAL A 85 9.69 3.32 -5.35
CA VAL A 85 10.70 4.08 -4.58
C VAL A 85 12.12 3.68 -4.99
N GLU A 86 12.40 2.38 -5.13
CA GLU A 86 13.71 1.88 -5.58
C GLU A 86 14.08 2.36 -6.98
N GLN A 87 13.10 2.38 -7.90
CA GLN A 87 13.28 2.78 -9.29
C GLN A 87 13.50 4.30 -9.40
N LEU A 88 12.78 5.11 -8.62
CA LEU A 88 13.01 6.54 -8.49
C LEU A 88 14.40 6.84 -7.90
N ALA A 89 14.80 6.10 -6.86
CA ALA A 89 16.13 6.21 -6.27
C ALA A 89 17.24 5.84 -7.27
N ALA A 90 17.02 4.84 -8.12
CA ALA A 90 17.96 4.43 -9.16
C ALA A 90 18.05 5.43 -10.34
N THR A 91 16.95 6.14 -10.65
CA THR A 91 16.90 7.10 -11.76
C THR A 91 17.43 8.49 -11.36
N ALA A 92 17.50 8.78 -10.05
CA ALA A 92 18.06 10.02 -9.53
C ALA A 92 19.61 10.05 -9.47
N VAL A 93 20.29 9.01 -9.98
CA VAL A 93 21.75 8.86 -10.05
C VAL A 93 22.24 9.08 -11.48
#